data_AF-A0A3B0UL54-F1
#
_entry.id   AF-A0A3B0UL54-F1
#
_cell.length_a   1.000
_cell.length_b   1.000
_cell.length_c   1.000
_cell.angle_alpha   90.00
_cell.angle_beta   90.00
_cell.angle_gamma   90.00
#
_symmetry.space_group_name_H-M   'P 1'
#
loop_
_entity.id
_entity.type
_entity.pdbx_description
1 polymer ?
#
loop_
_entity_poly.entity_id
_entity_poly.type
_entity_poly.pdbx_seq_one_letter_code
_entity_poly.pdbx_strand_id
1 'polypeptide(L)' 'MRVDRPLNGEMGEIEQLVTIDAVQGDVIRYRTDNPDVTNPQLVRCLSGLGLGVISLQPITQSLEQVYLRVVAEGEEQPQS' A
#
# COMPACT_ATOMS: atom_id res chain seq x y z
N MET A 1 4.92 -2.43 -2.78
CA MET A 1 6.33 -2.71 -2.42
C MET A 1 6.51 -4.19 -2.21
N ARG A 2 7.66 -4.76 -2.59
CA ARG A 2 8.05 -6.12 -2.24
C ARG A 2 9.28 -6.14 -1.35
N VAL A 3 9.25 -7.01 -0.34
CA VAL A 3 10.36 -7.28 0.58
C VAL A 3 10.87 -8.72 0.39
N ASP A 4 12.02 -9.04 0.95
CA ASP A 4 12.69 -10.34 0.81
C ASP A 4 12.07 -11.49 1.60
N ARG A 5 11.25 -11.16 2.60
CA ARG A 5 10.48 -12.12 3.40
C ARG A 5 9.15 -11.53 3.85
N PRO A 6 8.16 -12.35 4.21
CA PRO A 6 6.94 -11.88 4.85
C PRO A 6 7.21 -11.13 6.16
N LEU A 7 6.29 -10.23 6.50
CA LEU A 7 6.28 -9.59 7.81
C LEU A 7 6.06 -10.62 8.92
N ASN A 8 6.80 -10.47 10.01
CA ASN A 8 6.78 -11.28 11.22
C ASN A 8 6.80 -10.38 12.47
N GLY A 9 5.84 -9.46 12.54
CA GLY A 9 5.61 -8.59 13.70
C GLY A 9 6.08 -7.14 13.55
N GLU A 10 6.68 -6.76 12.43
CA GLU A 10 7.22 -5.41 12.20
C GLU A 10 6.17 -4.40 11.70
N MET A 11 4.88 -4.77 11.75
CA MET A 11 3.80 -3.99 11.13
C MET A 11 3.59 -2.65 11.84
N GLY A 12 3.72 -2.61 13.17
CA GLY A 12 3.48 -1.40 13.96
C GLY A 12 4.49 -0.28 13.71
N GLU A 13 5.74 -0.63 13.39
CA GLU A 13 6.78 0.33 13.02
C GLU A 13 6.53 0.89 11.61
N ILE A 14 6.04 0.06 10.69
CA ILE A 14 5.71 0.48 9.32
C ILE A 14 4.49 1.41 9.31
N GLU A 15 3.46 1.10 10.11
CA GLU A 15 2.23 1.91 10.23
C GLU A 15 2.45 3.31 10.80
N GLN A 16 3.58 3.56 11.47
CA GLN A 16 3.95 4.91 11.92
C GLN A 16 4.39 5.83 10.76
N LEU A 17 4.78 5.27 9.62
CA LEU A 17 5.28 6.02 8.46
C LEU A 17 4.26 6.11 7.32
N VAL A 18 3.46 5.07 7.14
CA VAL A 18 2.55 4.93 6.01
C VAL A 18 1.23 4.28 6.43
N THR A 19 0.17 4.57 5.68
CA THR A 19 -1.09 3.84 5.82
C THR A 19 -1.00 2.54 5.01
N ILE A 20 -1.04 1.40 5.69
CA ILE A 20 -1.05 0.10 5.01
C ILE A 20 -2.47 -0.22 4.53
N ASP A 21 -2.61 -0.51 3.24
CA ASP A 21 -3.89 -0.93 2.65
C ASP A 21 -4.05 -2.45 2.64
N ALA A 22 -2.96 -3.18 2.37
CA ALA A 22 -2.98 -4.63 2.30
C ALA A 22 -1.57 -5.22 2.43
N VAL A 23 -1.49 -6.42 3.02
CA VAL A 23 -0.28 -7.26 3.03
C VAL A 23 -0.63 -8.63 2.44
N GLN A 24 0.17 -9.09 1.49
CA GLN A 24 0.02 -10.41 0.85
C GLN A 24 1.39 -11.07 0.76
N GLY A 25 1.70 -11.90 1.76
CA GLY A 25 3.02 -12.53 1.87
C GLY A 25 4.12 -11.48 2.04
N ASP A 26 4.98 -11.36 1.04
CA ASP A 26 6.11 -10.42 1.00
C ASP A 26 5.78 -9.12 0.22
N VAL A 27 4.50 -8.94 -0.13
CA VAL A 27 4.00 -7.74 -0.83
C VAL A 27 3.23 -6.86 0.13
N ILE A 28 3.62 -5.60 0.22
CA ILE A 28 2.98 -4.57 1.04
C ILE A 28 2.44 -3.47 0.12
N ARG A 29 1.13 -3.21 0.19
CA ARG A 29 0.48 -2.07 -0.44
C ARG A 29 0.24 -1.01 0.63
N TYR A 30 0.72 0.19 0.37
CA TYR A 30 0.59 1.32 1.29
C TYR A 30 0.29 2.60 0.52
N ARG A 31 -0.17 3.61 1.25
CA ARG A 31 -0.38 4.98 0.79
C ARG A 31 0.42 5.96 1.62
N THR A 32 0.85 7.04 0.97
CA THR A 32 1.50 8.20 1.59
C THR A 32 1.17 9.44 0.77
N ASP A 33 1.07 10.58 1.44
CA ASP A 33 0.81 11.88 0.81
C ASP A 33 2.06 12.47 0.15
N ASN A 34 3.25 12.05 0.58
CA ASN A 34 4.52 12.56 0.05
C ASN A 34 5.51 11.41 -0.21
N PRO A 35 5.40 10.71 -1.35
CA PRO A 35 6.25 9.55 -1.64
C PRO A 35 7.74 9.91 -1.73
N ASP A 36 8.10 11.11 -2.17
CA ASP A 36 9.50 11.53 -2.30
C ASP A 36 10.19 11.69 -0.93
N VAL A 37 9.43 11.95 0.12
CA VAL A 37 9.92 12.05 1.51
C VAL A 37 9.75 10.72 2.24
N THR A 38 8.57 10.10 2.15
CA THR A 38 8.23 8.91 2.94
C THR A 38 8.90 7.65 2.40
N ASN A 39 9.07 7.48 1.09
CA ASN A 39 9.65 6.25 0.55
C ASN A 39 11.10 6.03 1.00
N PRO A 40 12.00 7.04 0.96
CA PRO A 40 13.34 6.89 1.50
C PRO A 40 13.36 6.55 3.00
N GLN A 41 12.44 7.13 3.79
CA GLN A 41 12.31 6.83 5.22
C GLN A 41 11.83 5.40 5.46
N LEU A 42 10.83 4.95 4.71
CA LEU A 42 10.29 3.60 4.76
C LEU A 42 11.36 2.57 4.40
N VAL A 43 12.14 2.78 3.34
CA VAL A 43 13.25 1.89 2.95
C VAL A 43 14.28 1.76 4.08
N ARG A 44 14.63 2.88 4.74
CA ARG A 44 15.55 2.87 5.89
C ARG A 44 14.96 2.15 7.10
N CYS A 45 13.68 2.37 7.39
CA CYS A 45 12.96 1.70 8.47
C CYS A 45 12.97 0.18 8.26
N LEU A 46 12.58 -0.29 7.08
CA LEU A 46 12.59 -1.72 6.73
C LEU A 46 13.99 -2.33 6.85
N SER A 47 15.01 -1.61 6.36
CA SER A 47 16.40 -2.06 6.50
C SER A 47 16.81 -2.18 7.97
N GLY A 48 16.40 -1.23 8.82
CA GLY A 48 16.64 -1.27 10.27
C GLY A 48 15.91 -2.42 10.97
N LEU A 49 14.79 -2.87 10.41
CA LEU A 49 14.00 -4.03 10.86
C LEU A 49 14.53 -5.36 10.27
N GLY A 50 15.62 -5.31 9.50
CA GLY A 50 16.22 -6.49 8.86
C GLY A 50 15.39 -7.04 7.69
N LEU A 51 14.60 -6.19 7.02
CA LEU A 51 13.88 -6.50 5.79
C LEU A 51 14.62 -5.90 4.59
N GLY A 52 14.92 -6.74 3.60
CA GLY A 52 15.46 -6.31 2.32
C GLY A 52 14.36 -5.80 1.39
N VAL A 53 14.49 -4.58 0.87
CA VAL A 53 13.55 -4.05 -0.13
C VAL A 53 13.94 -4.57 -1.51
N ILE A 54 13.10 -5.39 -2.12
CA ILE A 54 13.32 -5.93 -3.48
C ILE A 54 12.86 -4.92 -4.52
N SER A 55 11.67 -4.34 -4.35
CA SER A 55 11.14 -3.38 -5.31
C SER A 55 10.11 -2.43 -4.72
N LEU A 56 10.14 -1.20 -5.24
CA LEU A 56 9.15 -0.17 -4.98
C LEU A 56 8.54 0.30 -6.29
N GLN A 57 7.23 0.19 -6.40
CA GLN A 57 6.48 0.55 -7.61
C GLN A 57 5.32 1.46 -7.21
N PRO A 58 5.21 2.66 -7.81
CA PRO A 58 4.03 3.50 -7.62
C PRO A 58 2.82 2.84 -8.27
N ILE A 59 1.70 2.81 -7.54
CA ILE A 59 0.41 2.38 -8.08
C ILE A 59 -0.38 3.66 -8.37
N THR A 60 -0.30 4.16 -9.60
CA THR A 60 -1.16 5.24 -10.07
C THR A 60 -2.55 4.66 -10.34
N GLN A 61 -3.50 4.92 -9.45
CA GLN A 61 -4.91 4.71 -9.77
C GLN A 61 -5.34 5.86 -10.68
N SER A 62 -5.67 5.58 -11.94
CA SER A 62 -6.31 6.56 -12.79
C SER A 62 -7.73 6.81 -12.28
N LEU A 63 -8.21 8.06 -12.35
CA LEU A 63 -9.58 8.42 -11.96
C LEU A 63 -10.63 7.53 -12.65
N GLU A 64 -10.35 7.09 -13.89
CA GLU A 64 -11.17 6.16 -14.67
C GLU A 64 -11.46 4.83 -13.93
N GLN A 65 -10.48 4.28 -13.20
CA GLN A 65 -10.69 3.06 -12.41
C GLN A 65 -11.49 3.29 -11.12
N VAL A 66 -11.48 4.51 -10.57
CA VAL A 66 -12.27 4.87 -9.38
C VAL A 66 -13.74 5.09 -9.76
N TYR A 67 -14.01 5.73 -10.90
CA TYR A 67 -15.38 5.94 -11.40
C TYR A 67 -16.12 4.61 -11.63
N LEU A 68 -15.46 3.60 -12.18
CA LEU A 68 -16.08 2.29 -12.40
C LEU A 68 -16.43 1.57 -11.09
N ARG A 69 -15.68 1.81 -10.01
CA ARG A 69 -15.97 1.19 -8.72
C ARG A 69 -17.23 1.79 -8.08
N VAL A 70 -17.34 3.12 -8.07
CA VAL A 70 -18.47 3.83 -7.47
C VAL A 70 -19.77 3.62 -8.25
N VAL A 71 -19.72 3.52 -9.59
CA VAL A 71 -20.92 3.29 -10.41
C VAL A 71 -21.42 1.83 -10.27
N ALA A 72 -20.51 0.85 -10.16
CA ALA A 72 -20.90 -0.54 -9.96
C ALA A 72 -21.56 -0.81 -8.59
N GLU A 73 -21.26 0.01 -7.58
CA GLU A 73 -21.88 -0.06 -6.25
C GLU A 73 -23.20 0.73 -6.15
N GLY A 74 -23.58 1.47 -7.21
CA GLY A 74 -24.77 2.32 -7.28
C GLY A 74 -25.93 1.76 -8.11
N GLU A 75 -25.77 0.62 -8.79
CA GLU A 75 -26.83 -0.01 -9.60
C GLU A 75 -27.53 -1.17 -8.87
N GLU A 76 -27.85 -1.00 -7.58
CA GLU A 76 -28.91 -1.77 -6.94
C GLU A 76 -30.11 -0.86 -6.65
N GLN A 77 -31.12 -1.01 -7.51
CA GLN A 77 -32.53 -0.60 -7.44
C GLN A 77 -32.94 0.66 -8.24
N PRO A 78 -33.86 0.44 -9.19
CA PRO A 78 -35.22 0.93 -8.97
C PRO A 78 -36.24 -0.21 -8.92
N GLN A 79 -36.84 -0.32 -7.75
CA GLN A 79 -38.23 -0.64 -7.44
C GLN A 79 -39.21 -0.67 -8.63
N SER A 80 -39.88 -1.81 -8.83
CA SER A 80 -41.23 -1.94 -9.41
C SER A 80 -41.86 -3.26 -8.96
#